data_AF-A0A971QAX9-F1
#
_entry.id   AF-A0A971QAX9-F1
#
_cell.length_a   1.000
_cell.length_b   1.000
_cell.length_c   1.000
_cell.angle_alpha   90.00
_cell.angle_beta   90.00
_cell.angle_gamma   90.00
#
_symmetry.space_group_name_H-M   'P 1'
#
loop_
_entity.id
_entity.type
_entity.pdbx_description
1 polymer ?
#
loop_
_entity_poly.entity_id
_entity_poly.type
_entity_poly.pdbx_seq_one_letter_code
_entity_poly.pdbx_strand_id
1 'polypeptide(L)'
;MAKRKKQPTMGPPRCAWCGRRIPDDHEVYGLSGKAAKGMDLTEWEGSIMPLELVSKEESIPVIVTAANSQAKKDGKDFIFMLCSEECGAMLKTALEGEKSLIEEIVSFQMRSQFN
;
A
#
# COMPACT_ATOMS: atom_id res chain seq x y z
N MET A 1 -25.60 0.89 -24.75
CA MET A 1 -24.52 1.74 -24.20
C MET A 1 -24.67 1.77 -22.68
N ALA A 2 -23.85 1.01 -21.95
CA ALA A 2 -23.95 0.92 -20.49
C ALA A 2 -23.51 2.24 -19.84
N LYS A 3 -24.38 2.84 -19.04
CA LYS A 3 -24.10 4.07 -18.28
C LYS A 3 -22.97 3.77 -17.30
N ARG A 4 -21.77 4.30 -17.56
CA ARG A 4 -20.62 4.27 -16.66
C ARG A 4 -21.03 4.99 -15.37
N LYS A 5 -21.26 4.24 -14.30
CA LYS A 5 -21.58 4.81 -12.97
C LYS A 5 -20.46 5.80 -12.64
N LYS A 6 -20.78 7.09 -12.46
CA LYS A 6 -19.80 8.10 -12.03
C LYS A 6 -19.23 7.62 -10.70
N GLN A 7 -17.94 7.32 -10.66
CA GLN A 7 -17.24 7.04 -9.42
C GLN A 7 -17.41 8.23 -8.46
N PRO A 8 -17.59 7.99 -7.15
CA PRO A 8 -17.65 9.07 -6.18
C PRO A 8 -16.40 9.94 -6.35
N THR A 9 -16.58 11.27 -6.36
CA THR A 9 -15.48 12.22 -6.50
C THR A 9 -14.52 12.03 -5.33
N MET A 10 -13.44 11.32 -5.58
CA MET A 10 -12.37 11.10 -4.64
C MET A 10 -11.80 12.47 -4.29
N GLY A 11 -11.64 12.77 -3.00
CA GLY A 11 -10.92 13.96 -2.56
C GLY A 11 -9.53 14.01 -3.21
N PRO A 12 -8.86 15.17 -3.19
CA PRO A 12 -7.57 15.31 -3.85
C PRO A 12 -6.57 14.27 -3.32
N PRO A 13 -5.67 13.75 -4.16
CA PRO A 13 -4.74 12.71 -3.77
C PRO A 13 -3.93 13.16 -2.55
N ARG A 14 -3.73 12.25 -1.60
CA ARG A 14 -2.95 12.51 -0.39
C ARG A 14 -1.70 11.65 -0.40
N CYS A 15 -0.61 12.22 0.11
CA CYS A 15 0.62 11.48 0.35
C CYS A 15 0.36 10.37 1.36
N ALA A 16 0.70 9.14 1.00
CA ALA A 16 0.50 7.97 1.85
C ALA A 16 1.30 8.07 3.14
N TRP A 17 2.47 8.73 3.13
CA TRP A 17 3.29 8.89 4.33
C TRP A 17 2.84 10.05 5.22
N CYS A 18 2.91 11.29 4.72
CA CYS A 18 2.66 12.48 5.57
C CYS A 18 1.19 12.94 5.59
N GLY A 19 0.29 12.31 4.84
CA GLY A 19 -1.14 12.65 4.80
C GLY A 19 -1.49 14.00 4.12
N ARG A 20 -0.48 14.80 3.77
CA ARG A 20 -0.66 16.08 3.07
C ARG A 20 -1.30 15.86 1.71
N ARG A 21 -2.16 16.80 1.31
CA ARG A 21 -2.70 16.86 -0.05
C ARG A 21 -1.54 17.02 -1.04
N ILE A 22 -1.57 16.25 -2.11
CA ILE A 22 -0.71 16.45 -3.28
C ILE A 22 -1.49 17.36 -4.25
N PRO A 23 -0.97 18.54 -4.61
CA PRO A 23 -1.59 19.42 -5.61
C PRO A 23 -1.68 18.73 -6.98
N ASP A 24 -2.67 19.13 -7.79
CA ASP A 24 -2.94 18.50 -9.09
C ASP A 24 -1.81 18.76 -10.12
N ASP A 25 -1.04 19.82 -9.91
CA ASP A 25 0.10 20.28 -10.71
C ASP A 25 1.47 19.86 -10.15
N HIS A 26 1.48 19.00 -9.13
CA HIS A 26 2.72 18.54 -8.48
C HIS A 26 3.10 17.13 -8.93
N GLU A 27 4.40 16.87 -9.00
CA GLU A 27 4.92 15.54 -9.30
C GLU A 27 4.49 14.53 -8.24
N VAL A 28 3.97 13.39 -8.67
CA VAL A 28 3.57 12.29 -7.78
C VAL A 28 4.61 11.18 -7.87
N TYR A 29 5.19 10.84 -6.72
CA TYR A 29 6.14 9.75 -6.60
C TYR A 29 5.40 8.46 -6.24
N GLY A 30 5.74 7.37 -6.93
CA GLY A 30 5.13 6.06 -6.72
C GLY A 30 6.07 5.11 -5.96
N LEU A 31 5.58 4.50 -4.89
CA LEU A 31 6.20 3.32 -4.27
C LEU A 31 5.31 2.11 -4.51
N SER A 32 5.88 0.97 -4.90
CA SER A 32 5.11 -0.25 -5.15
C SER A 32 5.55 -1.41 -4.27
N GLY A 33 4.59 -2.26 -3.89
CA GLY A 33 4.84 -3.44 -3.08
C GLY A 33 4.23 -4.70 -3.71
N LYS A 34 4.72 -5.85 -3.26
CA LYS A 34 4.17 -7.17 -3.59
C LYS A 34 3.53 -7.77 -2.35
N ALA A 35 2.38 -8.41 -2.51
CA ALA A 35 1.70 -9.08 -1.43
C ALA A 35 2.47 -10.33 -0.97
N ALA A 36 2.29 -10.68 0.31
CA ALA A 36 2.78 -11.94 0.85
C ALA A 36 2.11 -13.12 0.12
N LYS A 37 2.80 -14.27 0.07
CA LYS A 37 2.23 -15.48 -0.55
C LYS A 37 0.95 -15.88 0.16
N GLY A 38 -0.08 -16.22 -0.62
CA GLY A 38 -1.37 -16.70 -0.09
C GLY A 38 -2.34 -15.58 0.32
N MET A 39 -1.97 -14.31 0.20
CA MET A 39 -2.90 -13.19 0.40
C MET A 39 -3.85 -13.07 -0.79
N ASP A 40 -5.16 -13.15 -0.53
CA ASP A 40 -6.20 -12.90 -1.53
C ASP A 40 -6.60 -11.42 -1.52
N LEU A 41 -6.45 -10.76 -2.67
CA LEU A 41 -6.76 -9.35 -2.88
C LEU A 41 -7.93 -9.12 -3.85
N THR A 42 -8.58 -10.20 -4.30
CA THR A 42 -9.55 -10.15 -5.41
C THR A 42 -10.66 -9.13 -5.20
N GLU A 43 -11.20 -9.03 -3.98
CA GLU A 43 -12.28 -8.09 -3.64
C GLU A 43 -11.83 -6.62 -3.61
N TRP A 44 -10.52 -6.38 -3.45
CA TRP A 44 -9.95 -5.04 -3.27
C TRP A 44 -9.33 -4.50 -4.54
N GLU A 45 -9.18 -5.30 -5.59
CA GLU A 45 -8.53 -4.91 -6.83
C GLU A 45 -9.09 -3.61 -7.43
N GLY A 46 -8.20 -2.65 -7.71
CA GLY A 46 -8.56 -1.33 -8.23
C GLY A 46 -9.17 -0.38 -7.19
N SER A 47 -9.15 -0.75 -5.91
CA SER A 47 -9.65 0.06 -4.80
C SER A 47 -8.51 0.68 -3.99
N ILE A 48 -8.85 1.69 -3.20
CA ILE A 48 -7.98 2.22 -2.15
C ILE A 48 -8.46 1.67 -0.82
N MET A 49 -7.54 1.11 -0.04
CA MET A 49 -7.80 0.61 1.31
C MET A 49 -6.86 1.29 2.32
N PRO A 50 -7.27 1.40 3.59
CA PRO A 50 -6.35 1.74 4.66
C PRO A 50 -5.43 0.56 4.95
N LEU A 51 -4.13 0.82 5.08
CA LEU A 51 -3.13 -0.11 5.61
C LEU A 51 -2.66 0.44 6.96
N GLU A 52 -2.82 -0.35 8.02
CA GLU A 52 -2.33 0.01 9.34
C GLU A 52 -0.82 -0.12 9.39
N LEU A 53 -0.13 0.95 9.81
CA LEU A 53 1.29 0.92 10.14
C LEU A 53 1.44 0.99 11.66
N VAL A 54 1.80 -0.13 12.28
CA VAL A 54 2.06 -0.23 13.72
C VAL A 54 3.15 0.75 14.13
N SER A 55 4.18 0.91 13.30
CA SER A 55 5.32 1.82 13.55
C SER A 55 4.93 3.30 13.65
N LYS A 56 3.78 3.68 13.11
CA LYS A 56 3.29 5.06 13.07
C LYS A 56 2.01 5.28 13.89
N GLU A 57 1.41 4.21 14.41
CA GLU A 57 0.09 4.25 15.06
C GLU A 57 -1.00 4.91 14.18
N GLU A 58 -0.84 4.84 12.86
CA GLU A 58 -1.72 5.48 11.88
C GLU A 58 -1.98 4.55 10.68
N SER A 59 -3.17 4.67 10.10
CA SER A 59 -3.48 4.03 8.83
C SER A 59 -3.09 4.91 7.65
N ILE A 60 -2.48 4.33 6.63
CA ILE A 60 -2.10 5.01 5.39
C ILE A 60 -2.92 4.49 4.20
N PRO A 61 -3.21 5.32 3.18
CA PRO A 61 -3.89 4.86 1.98
C PRO A 61 -2.95 4.02 1.10
N VAL A 62 -3.41 2.85 0.68
CA VAL A 62 -2.75 2.02 -0.33
C VAL A 62 -3.72 1.70 -1.47
N ILE A 63 -3.24 1.77 -2.71
CA ILE A 63 -3.97 1.35 -3.90
C ILE A 63 -3.67 -0.13 -4.15
N VAL A 64 -4.69 -0.96 -4.22
CA VAL A 64 -4.56 -2.34 -4.69
C VAL A 64 -4.64 -2.33 -6.22
N THR A 65 -3.63 -2.88 -6.89
CA THR A 65 -3.58 -2.85 -8.35
C THR A 65 -4.73 -3.68 -8.94
N ALA A 66 -5.40 -3.14 -9.97
CA ALA A 66 -6.47 -3.86 -10.64
C ALA A 66 -5.92 -5.08 -11.41
N ALA A 67 -6.65 -6.21 -11.45
CA ALA A 67 -6.23 -7.45 -12.13
C ALA A 67 -5.63 -7.23 -13.53
N ASN A 68 -6.26 -6.36 -14.31
CA ASN A 68 -5.90 -6.13 -15.71
C ASN A 68 -4.92 -4.95 -15.93
N SER A 69 -4.40 -4.35 -14.86
CA SER A 69 -3.47 -3.23 -14.93
C SER A 69 -2.06 -3.64 -15.35
N GLN A 70 -1.30 -2.72 -15.96
CA GLN A 70 0.11 -2.97 -16.26
C GLN A 70 0.93 -3.22 -14.98
N ALA A 71 0.62 -2.51 -13.90
CA ALA A 71 1.28 -2.72 -12.61
C ALA A 71 1.13 -4.15 -12.09
N LYS A 72 -0.07 -4.74 -12.20
CA LYS A 72 -0.31 -6.14 -11.82
C LYS A 72 0.51 -7.11 -12.67
N LYS A 73 0.59 -6.86 -13.99
CA LYS A 73 1.43 -7.65 -14.92
C LYS A 73 2.92 -7.56 -14.59
N ASP A 74 3.35 -6.42 -14.05
CA ASP A 74 4.73 -6.20 -13.58
C ASP A 74 4.98 -6.79 -12.16
N GLY A 75 4.00 -7.50 -11.59
CA GLY A 75 4.11 -8.14 -10.27
C GLY A 75 3.98 -7.18 -9.09
N LYS A 76 3.36 -6.02 -9.29
CA LYS A 76 3.07 -5.03 -8.24
C LYS A 76 1.63 -5.20 -7.80
N ASP A 77 1.42 -5.52 -6.53
CA ASP A 77 0.09 -5.70 -5.93
C ASP A 77 -0.41 -4.42 -5.26
N PHE A 78 0.52 -3.59 -4.79
CA PHE A 78 0.24 -2.35 -4.08
C PHE A 78 0.95 -1.17 -4.72
N ILE A 79 0.32 0.01 -4.67
CA ILE A 79 0.89 1.29 -5.06
C ILE A 79 0.56 2.34 -3.98
N PHE A 80 1.56 3.14 -3.60
CA PHE A 80 1.43 4.27 -2.71
C PHE A 80 1.76 5.56 -3.48
N MET A 81 0.96 6.61 -3.26
CA MET A 81 1.20 7.95 -3.82
C MET A 81 1.94 8.80 -2.80
N LEU A 82 2.99 9.50 -3.23
CA LEU A 82 3.88 10.25 -2.34
C LEU A 82 4.14 11.64 -2.92
N CYS A 83 4.31 12.63 -2.04
CA CYS A 83 4.58 14.02 -2.44
C CYS A 83 6.07 14.31 -2.68
N SER A 84 6.97 13.39 -2.28
CA SER A 84 8.42 13.52 -2.44
C SER A 84 9.09 12.14 -2.34
N GLU A 85 10.31 12.04 -2.89
CA GLU A 85 11.17 10.86 -2.69
C GLU A 85 11.48 10.59 -1.22
N GLU A 86 11.66 11.64 -0.41
CA GLU A 86 11.88 11.54 1.04
C GLU A 86 10.73 10.82 1.73
N CYS A 87 9.47 11.20 1.44
CA CYS A 87 8.30 10.50 1.95
C CYS A 87 8.29 9.03 1.52
N GLY A 88 8.78 8.73 0.31
CA GLY A 88 8.92 7.37 -0.17
C GLY A 88 9.98 6.57 0.57
N ALA A 89 11.14 7.16 0.85
CA ALA A 89 12.19 6.53 1.64
C ALA A 89 11.70 6.21 3.06
N MET A 90 11.05 7.16 3.73
CA MET A 90 10.50 6.96 5.08
C MET A 90 9.43 5.85 5.10
N LEU A 91 8.50 5.88 4.15
CA LEU A 91 7.47 4.84 4.05
C LEU A 91 8.08 3.46 3.78
N LYS A 92 9.06 3.38 2.89
CA LYS A 92 9.76 2.12 2.59
C LYS A 92 10.43 1.56 3.84
N THR A 93 11.16 2.39 4.59
CA THR A 93 11.81 1.97 5.83
C THR A 93 10.80 1.48 6.87
N ALA A 94 9.65 2.15 7.01
CA ALA A 94 8.59 1.71 7.92
C ALA A 94 8.03 0.33 7.54
N LEU A 95 7.71 0.12 6.25
CA LEU A 95 7.21 -1.16 5.73
C LEU A 95 8.23 -2.30 5.89
N GLU A 96 9.52 -2.03 5.63
CA GLU A 96 10.59 -3.01 5.82
C GLU A 96 10.79 -3.37 7.29
N GLY A 97 10.66 -2.40 8.20
CA GLY A 97 10.69 -2.62 9.65
C GLY A 97 9.56 -3.53 10.12
N GLU A 98 8.32 -3.26 9.70
CA GLU A 98 7.17 -4.09 10.06
C GLU A 98 7.28 -5.51 9.50
N LYS A 99 7.76 -5.65 8.28
CA LYS A 99 8.05 -6.96 7.70
C LYS A 99 9.06 -7.74 8.55
N SER A 100 10.17 -7.11 8.96
CA SER A 100 11.18 -7.75 9.81
C SER A 100 10.60 -8.21 11.15
N LEU A 101 9.80 -7.35 11.80
CA LEU A 101 9.15 -7.68 13.06
C LEU A 101 8.20 -8.88 12.92
N ILE A 102 7.41 -8.92 11.85
CA ILE A 102 6.50 -10.06 11.58
C ILE A 102 7.30 -11.34 11.35
N GLU A 103 8.38 -11.30 10.56
CA GLU A 103 9.24 -12.46 10.30
C GLU A 103 9.89 -12.99 11.59
N GLU A 104 10.31 -12.11 12.50
CA GLU A 104 10.85 -12.47 13.81
C GLU A 104 9.80 -13.10 14.73
N ILE A 105 8.60 -12.52 14.81
CA ILE A 105 7.48 -13.04 15.62
C ILE A 105 7.08 -14.43 15.13
N VAL A 106 6.90 -14.58 13.82
CA VAL A 106 6.54 -15.86 13.18
C VAL A 106 7.63 -16.90 13.44
N SER A 107 8.90 -16.51 13.38
CA SER A 107 10.03 -17.40 13.70
C SER A 107 10.04 -17.83 15.18
N PHE A 108 9.72 -16.93 16.11
CA PHE A 108 9.65 -17.25 17.53
C PHE A 108 8.50 -18.22 17.84
N GLN A 109 7.31 -17.99 17.27
CA GLN A 109 6.15 -18.87 17.43
C GLN A 109 6.40 -20.28 16.89
N MET A 110 7.08 -20.42 15.75
CA MET A 110 7.45 -21.75 15.24
C MET A 110 8.42 -22.47 16.17
N ARG A 111 9.33 -21.75 16.84
CA ARG A 111 10.28 -22.35 17.80
C ARG A 111 9.62 -22.77 19.11
N SER A 112 8.59 -22.06 19.58
CA SER A 112 7.90 -22.39 20.83
C SER A 112 6.98 -23.62 20.74
N GLN A 113 6.56 -24.04 19.54
CA GLN A 113 5.75 -25.25 19.37
C GLN A 113 6.55 -26.57 19.36
N PHE A 114 7.88 -26.50 19.34
CA PHE A 114 8.77 -27.66 19.37
C PHE A 114 9.46 -27.87 20.73
N ASN A 115 9.02 -27.17 21.79
CA ASN A 115 9.57 -27.31 23.13
C ASN A 115 8.48 -27.60 24.17
#